data_AF-A0A4Q5J967-F1
#
_entry.id   AF-A0A4Q5J967-F1
#
_cell.length_a   1.000
_cell.length_b   1.000
_cell.length_c   1.000
_cell.angle_alpha   90.00
_cell.angle_beta   90.00
_cell.angle_gamma   90.00
#
_symmetry.space_group_name_H-M   'P 1'
#
loop_
_entity.id
_entity.type
_entity.pdbx_description
1 polymer ?
#
loop_
_entity_poly.entity_id
_entity_poly.type
_entity_poly.pdbx_seq_one_letter_code
_entity_poly.pdbx_strand_id
1 'polypeptide(L)'
;MTVHEPVGDTPGRRTVGPADQPGWSPPGCGEKETVESRGPVSPVPSPRPSIRPPLEPPLDPVHALRRIAFLMERRLEDSYRIKAYRGAVAALLSCAPGEVEERARAGTLKELSGIGAKTASVVTDCVEGRVPETLAKLEERAGPLAPGGGDVRAALRGDLHTHSDWSDGGSPIEEMVMTASEVGHEYVVLTDHSPRLTVANGLSVARLRRQKEVVAAVNEHLGDATDGGIRLLHGIEVDILDDGALDQTDEMLAGLDVVVASVHSKLKMEPRAMTRRMVAAVRHPETNVLGHCTGRLIMGGRGTRPQSQFDADAVFAACAEEAVAVEINSRPERRDPPDELIAKALDAGCLFSVDSDAHAPGQLDFLTYGAERVEELGIPLDRVVNTWPLDRLLAWAGGASR
;
A
#
# COMPACT_ATOMS: atom_id res chain seq x y z
N MET A 1 -23.38 -79.21 -15.69
CA MET A 1 -22.19 -79.08 -16.54
C MET A 1 -21.04 -78.64 -15.62
N THR A 2 -20.30 -79.55 -14.99
CA THR A 2 -19.00 -80.11 -15.45
C THR A 2 -18.03 -79.02 -15.91
N VAL A 3 -16.79 -78.84 -15.41
CA VAL A 3 -15.97 -79.43 -14.33
C VAL A 3 -14.69 -78.55 -14.21
N HIS A 4 -14.16 -78.41 -12.98
CA HIS A 4 -12.74 -78.45 -12.57
C HIS A 4 -11.66 -77.43 -13.05
N GLU A 5 -10.99 -76.83 -12.06
CA GLU A 5 -9.57 -76.46 -12.04
C GLU A 5 -8.64 -77.66 -12.28
N PRO A 6 -7.33 -77.44 -12.51
CA PRO A 6 -6.42 -77.82 -11.42
C PRO A 6 -5.19 -76.92 -11.20
N VAL A 7 -4.69 -77.10 -9.97
CA VAL A 7 -3.44 -76.66 -9.34
C VAL A 7 -2.25 -77.58 -9.73
N GLY A 8 -1.01 -77.07 -9.66
CA GLY A 8 0.27 -77.79 -9.57
C GLY A 8 1.05 -77.86 -10.90
N ASP A 9 2.37 -77.79 -10.96
CA ASP A 9 3.38 -78.26 -10.02
C ASP A 9 4.75 -77.58 -10.27
N THR A 10 5.61 -77.57 -9.26
CA THR A 10 7.03 -77.17 -9.33
C THR A 10 7.87 -78.42 -9.69
N PRO A 11 8.98 -78.28 -10.42
CA PRO A 11 10.22 -78.83 -9.85
C PRO A 11 11.51 -78.05 -10.19
N GLY A 12 12.46 -78.12 -9.26
CA GLY A 12 13.84 -78.44 -9.64
C GLY A 12 14.84 -77.29 -9.72
N ARG A 13 15.40 -76.95 -8.57
CA ARG A 13 16.73 -76.37 -8.36
C ARG A 13 17.78 -76.97 -9.32
N ARG A 14 18.51 -76.12 -10.05
CA ARG A 14 19.90 -76.40 -10.45
C ARG A 14 20.75 -75.16 -10.19
N THR A 15 21.72 -75.37 -9.32
CA THR A 15 22.78 -74.44 -8.91
C THR A 15 23.73 -74.18 -10.07
N VAL A 16 23.99 -72.92 -10.38
CA VAL A 16 25.20 -72.49 -11.09
C VAL A 16 25.78 -71.32 -10.29
N GLY A 17 27.04 -71.46 -9.87
CA GLY A 17 27.82 -70.46 -9.14
C GLY A 17 28.23 -69.28 -10.02
N PRO A 18 28.95 -68.32 -9.42
CA PRO A 18 28.89 -66.91 -9.81
C PRO A 18 29.85 -66.59 -10.95
N ALA A 19 29.40 -65.72 -11.86
CA ALA A 19 30.27 -64.99 -12.76
C ALA A 19 29.74 -63.56 -12.88
N ASP A 20 30.47 -62.66 -12.21
CA ASP A 20 30.73 -61.28 -12.57
C ASP A 20 29.57 -60.44 -13.15
N GLN A 21 28.85 -59.76 -12.25
CA GLN A 21 28.18 -58.52 -12.59
C GLN A 21 29.01 -57.32 -12.09
N PRO A 22 29.24 -56.30 -12.92
CA PRO A 22 29.96 -55.10 -12.51
C PRO A 22 29.13 -54.32 -11.50
N GLY A 23 29.74 -54.08 -10.34
CA GLY A 23 29.14 -53.39 -9.20
C GLY A 23 28.73 -51.96 -9.52
N TRP A 24 27.45 -51.68 -9.32
CA TRP A 24 26.98 -50.33 -9.07
C TRP A 24 27.40 -49.94 -7.65
N SER A 25 28.36 -49.02 -7.55
CA SER A 25 28.70 -48.34 -6.31
C SER A 25 27.81 -47.10 -6.14
N PRO A 26 27.33 -46.80 -4.92
CA PRO A 26 26.69 -45.52 -4.65
C PRO A 26 27.74 -44.40 -4.84
N PRO A 27 27.40 -43.27 -5.48
CA PRO A 27 28.33 -42.17 -5.57
C PRO A 27 28.63 -41.67 -4.15
N GLY A 28 29.91 -41.69 -3.81
CA GLY A 28 30.43 -41.31 -2.51
C GLY A 28 30.23 -39.84 -2.20
N CYS A 29 30.32 -39.52 -0.91
CA CYS A 29 30.55 -38.18 -0.40
C CYS A 29 31.73 -37.54 -1.13
N GLY A 30 31.43 -36.72 -2.13
CA GLY A 30 32.34 -35.83 -2.82
C GLY A 30 31.89 -34.40 -2.57
N GLU A 31 32.74 -33.68 -1.84
CA GLU A 31 32.94 -32.24 -1.85
C GLU A 31 31.75 -31.35 -1.45
N LYS A 32 31.96 -30.65 -0.33
CA LYS A 32 31.16 -29.51 0.10
C LYS A 32 31.23 -28.45 -1.02
N GLU A 33 30.18 -28.35 -1.81
CA GLU A 33 29.92 -27.14 -2.58
C GLU A 33 29.84 -25.98 -1.59
N THR A 34 30.88 -25.16 -1.60
CA THR A 34 30.87 -23.85 -0.98
C THR A 34 29.74 -23.09 -1.63
N VAL A 35 28.66 -22.89 -0.88
CA VAL A 35 27.61 -21.92 -1.18
C VAL A 35 28.31 -20.61 -1.50
N GLU A 36 28.34 -20.24 -2.78
CA GLU A 36 28.80 -18.94 -3.20
C GLU A 36 27.96 -17.91 -2.45
N SER A 37 28.69 -17.03 -1.76
CA SER A 37 28.14 -15.95 -0.96
C SER A 37 27.14 -15.16 -1.80
N ARG A 38 25.88 -15.14 -1.33
CA ARG A 38 24.90 -14.14 -1.74
C ARG A 38 25.61 -12.78 -1.78
N GLY A 39 25.55 -12.11 -2.93
CA GLY A 39 26.15 -10.79 -3.12
C GLY A 39 25.70 -9.82 -2.02
N PRO A 40 26.44 -8.72 -1.82
CA PRO A 40 26.18 -7.80 -0.71
C PRO A 40 24.72 -7.35 -0.76
N VAL A 41 23.97 -7.69 0.29
CA VAL A 41 22.68 -7.07 0.56
C VAL A 41 22.96 -5.57 0.61
N SER A 42 22.39 -4.82 -0.34
CA SER A 42 22.49 -3.36 -0.32
C SER A 42 22.18 -2.88 1.09
N PRO A 43 22.99 -1.97 1.66
CA PRO A 43 22.76 -1.52 3.03
C PRO A 43 21.32 -1.04 3.14
N VAL A 44 20.60 -1.56 4.13
CA VAL A 44 19.28 -1.06 4.49
C VAL A 44 19.47 0.44 4.74
N PRO A 45 18.75 1.32 4.02
CA PRO A 45 18.89 2.76 4.23
C PRO A 45 18.65 3.08 5.70
N SER A 46 19.38 4.07 6.21
CA SER A 46 19.29 4.53 7.58
C SER A 46 17.82 4.71 7.99
N PRO A 47 17.42 4.30 9.21
CA PRO A 47 16.04 4.39 9.63
C PRO A 47 15.54 5.84 9.53
N ARG A 48 14.55 6.06 8.68
CA ARG A 48 13.89 7.35 8.54
C ARG A 48 12.84 7.45 9.64
N PRO A 49 12.91 8.46 10.53
CA PRO A 49 11.95 8.57 11.62
C PRO A 49 10.54 8.71 11.05
N SER A 50 9.58 7.95 11.61
CA SER A 50 8.17 7.98 11.20
C SER A 50 7.47 9.31 11.46
N ILE A 51 8.13 10.22 12.19
CA ILE A 51 7.64 11.56 12.48
C ILE A 51 8.77 12.54 12.22
N ARG A 52 8.53 13.47 11.30
CA ARG A 52 9.42 14.62 11.10
C ARG A 52 9.54 15.44 12.39
N PRO A 53 10.72 15.97 12.71
CA PRO A 53 10.90 16.84 13.87
C PRO A 53 9.96 18.06 13.80
N PRO A 54 9.64 18.67 14.96
CA PRO A 54 8.90 19.93 15.00
C PRO A 54 9.52 20.99 14.10
N LEU A 55 8.70 21.84 13.48
CA LEU A 55 9.21 22.92 12.65
C LEU A 55 9.90 24.01 13.52
N GLU A 56 11.07 24.46 13.09
CA GLU A 56 11.85 25.51 13.78
C GLU A 56 11.72 26.87 13.07
N PRO A 57 11.62 28.00 13.81
CA PRO A 57 11.61 29.34 13.23
C PRO A 57 12.90 29.69 12.46
N PRO A 58 12.82 30.56 11.43
CA PRO A 58 11.62 31.21 10.92
C PRO A 58 10.74 30.26 10.11
N LEU A 59 9.42 30.35 10.33
CA LEU A 59 8.45 29.47 9.69
C LEU A 59 7.87 30.11 8.44
N ASP A 60 7.90 29.38 7.33
CA ASP A 60 7.10 29.72 6.17
C ASP A 60 5.60 29.46 6.46
N PRO A 61 4.70 30.43 6.19
CA PRO A 61 3.27 30.27 6.47
C PRO A 61 2.62 29.09 5.74
N VAL A 62 3.02 28.79 4.51
CA VAL A 62 2.48 27.67 3.74
C VAL A 62 2.91 26.35 4.38
N HIS A 63 4.19 26.21 4.72
CA HIS A 63 4.71 25.02 5.41
C HIS A 63 4.02 24.81 6.77
N ALA A 64 3.81 25.87 7.55
CA ALA A 64 3.12 25.76 8.83
C ALA A 64 1.66 25.30 8.67
N LEU A 65 0.93 25.85 7.70
CA LEU A 65 -0.45 25.43 7.42
C LEU A 65 -0.53 23.99 6.90
N ARG A 66 0.36 23.58 5.99
CA ARG A 66 0.48 22.20 5.51
C ARG A 66 0.78 21.23 6.66
N ARG A 67 1.70 21.60 7.56
CA ARG A 67 2.04 20.79 8.74
C ARG A 67 0.88 20.65 9.72
N ILE A 68 0.12 21.72 9.97
CA ILE A 68 -1.09 21.65 10.80
C ILE A 68 -2.11 20.69 10.17
N ALA A 69 -2.41 20.84 8.88
CA ALA A 69 -3.35 19.97 8.19
C ALA A 69 -2.91 18.50 8.24
N PHE A 70 -1.63 18.23 7.96
CA PHE A 70 -1.02 16.90 8.06
C PHE A 70 -1.22 16.28 9.46
N LEU A 71 -0.91 17.02 10.53
CA LEU A 71 -1.02 16.51 11.90
C LEU A 71 -2.48 16.24 12.31
N MET A 72 -3.43 17.02 11.79
CA MET A 72 -4.86 16.82 12.00
C MET A 72 -5.38 15.59 11.23
N GLU A 73 -4.99 15.43 9.97
CA GLU A 73 -5.31 14.28 9.12
C GLU A 73 -4.80 12.96 9.72
N ARG A 74 -3.57 12.99 10.25
CA ARG A 74 -2.92 11.88 10.96
C ARG A 74 -3.70 11.39 12.19
N ARG A 75 -4.60 12.20 12.73
CA ARG A 75 -5.45 11.83 13.89
C ARG A 75 -6.92 11.66 13.53
N LEU A 76 -7.24 11.66 12.24
CA LEU A 76 -8.62 11.59 11.75
C LEU A 76 -9.50 12.70 12.37
N GLU A 77 -8.93 13.91 12.54
CA GLU A 77 -9.70 15.07 13.02
C GLU A 77 -10.77 15.51 12.01
N ASP A 78 -11.59 16.48 12.43
CA ASP A 78 -12.70 17.03 11.64
C ASP A 78 -12.27 17.52 10.25
N SER A 79 -12.91 16.97 9.22
CA SER A 79 -12.58 17.22 7.81
C SER A 79 -12.87 18.67 7.38
N TYR A 80 -13.87 19.32 7.98
CA TYR A 80 -14.17 20.73 7.69
C TYR A 80 -13.03 21.64 8.14
N ARG A 81 -12.49 21.41 9.35
CA ARG A 81 -11.32 22.14 9.84
C ARG A 81 -10.08 21.88 8.99
N ILE A 82 -9.79 20.63 8.65
CA ILE A 82 -8.66 20.26 7.78
C ILE A 82 -8.76 21.01 6.44
N LYS A 83 -9.95 20.99 5.81
CA LYS A 83 -10.22 21.69 4.55
C LYS A 83 -9.98 23.19 4.65
N ALA A 84 -10.23 23.81 5.81
CA ALA A 84 -9.92 25.23 6.00
C ALA A 84 -8.40 25.51 5.97
N TYR A 85 -7.56 24.65 6.54
CA TYR A 85 -6.09 24.78 6.46
C TYR A 85 -5.58 24.53 5.04
N ARG A 86 -6.07 23.48 4.35
CA ARG A 86 -5.73 23.19 2.95
C ARG A 86 -6.18 24.31 1.99
N GLY A 87 -7.38 24.86 2.21
CA GLY A 87 -7.89 26.00 1.46
C GLY A 87 -7.07 27.27 1.68
N ALA A 88 -6.59 27.52 2.90
CA ALA A 88 -5.67 28.61 3.18
C ALA A 88 -4.33 28.44 2.46
N VAL A 89 -3.77 27.22 2.40
CA VAL A 89 -2.56 26.93 1.60
C VAL A 89 -2.78 27.31 0.13
N ALA A 90 -3.87 26.86 -0.49
CA ALA A 90 -4.18 27.19 -1.88
C ALA A 90 -4.34 28.71 -2.11
N ALA A 91 -4.95 29.42 -1.15
CA ALA A 91 -5.09 30.87 -1.21
C ALA A 91 -3.72 31.58 -1.18
N LEU A 92 -2.81 31.14 -0.30
CA LEU A 92 -1.47 31.73 -0.20
C LEU A 92 -0.60 31.43 -1.42
N LEU A 93 -0.67 30.21 -1.97
CA LEU A 93 0.08 29.84 -3.18
C LEU A 93 -0.37 30.63 -4.43
N SER A 94 -1.55 31.25 -4.38
CA SER A 94 -2.08 32.09 -5.46
C SER A 94 -1.69 33.57 -5.33
N CYS A 95 -1.05 33.97 -4.21
CA CYS A 95 -0.61 35.34 -3.98
C CYS A 95 0.67 35.67 -4.75
N ALA A 96 0.84 36.95 -5.07
CA ALA A 96 2.10 37.44 -5.63
C ALA A 96 3.24 37.39 -4.58
N PRO A 97 4.51 37.29 -5.02
CA PRO A 97 5.64 37.34 -4.09
C PRO A 97 5.60 38.58 -3.18
N GLY A 98 5.66 38.39 -1.86
CA GLY A 98 5.63 39.45 -0.86
C GLY A 98 4.23 39.93 -0.43
N GLU A 99 3.17 39.53 -1.15
CA GLU A 99 1.80 39.95 -0.86
C GLU A 99 1.29 39.41 0.49
N VAL A 100 1.67 38.17 0.83
CA VAL A 100 1.25 37.53 2.09
C VAL A 100 1.77 38.31 3.29
N GLU A 101 3.03 38.74 3.26
CA GLU A 101 3.67 39.53 4.31
C GLU A 101 3.06 40.93 4.42
N GLU A 102 2.76 41.58 3.29
CA GLU A 102 2.09 42.88 3.25
C GLU A 102 0.70 42.80 3.90
N ARG A 103 -0.11 41.82 3.48
CA ARG A 103 -1.46 41.60 4.02
C ARG A 103 -1.44 41.22 5.50
N ALA A 104 -0.46 40.43 5.93
CA ALA A 104 -0.29 40.07 7.33
C ALA A 104 -0.04 41.32 8.20
N ARG A 105 0.88 42.20 7.77
CA ARG A 105 1.18 43.47 8.47
C ARG A 105 0.02 44.46 8.43
N ALA A 106 -0.73 44.49 7.34
CA ALA A 106 -1.91 45.34 7.18
C ALA A 106 -3.16 44.79 7.91
N GLY A 107 -3.14 43.53 8.37
CA GLY A 107 -4.29 42.87 9.00
C GLY A 107 -5.41 42.49 8.03
N THR A 108 -5.11 42.42 6.72
CA THR A 108 -6.10 42.21 5.63
C THR A 108 -6.13 40.79 5.08
N LEU A 109 -5.44 39.83 5.71
CA LEU A 109 -5.41 38.41 5.27
C LEU A 109 -6.80 37.79 5.09
N LYS A 110 -7.78 38.16 5.92
CA LYS A 110 -9.15 37.63 5.87
C LYS A 110 -9.96 38.11 4.66
N GLU A 111 -9.43 39.05 3.90
CA GLU A 111 -10.03 39.47 2.62
C GLU A 111 -9.73 38.46 1.51
N LEU A 112 -8.71 37.60 1.69
CA LEU A 112 -8.43 36.50 0.78
C LEU A 112 -9.47 35.40 0.96
N SER A 113 -10.10 35.00 -0.16
CA SER A 113 -11.00 33.86 -0.19
C SER A 113 -10.27 32.61 0.28
N GLY A 114 -10.86 31.87 1.22
CA GLY A 114 -10.24 30.67 1.82
C GLY A 114 -9.46 30.92 3.11
N ILE A 115 -9.25 32.18 3.52
CA ILE A 115 -8.59 32.50 4.79
C ILE A 115 -9.59 32.91 5.86
N GLY A 116 -9.70 32.08 6.90
CA GLY A 116 -10.50 32.34 8.10
C GLY A 116 -9.67 32.92 9.24
N ALA A 117 -10.32 33.27 10.36
CA ALA A 117 -9.64 33.88 11.51
C ALA A 117 -8.49 33.01 12.08
N LYS A 118 -8.68 31.69 12.14
CA LYS A 118 -7.64 30.76 12.65
C LYS A 118 -6.44 30.65 11.71
N THR A 119 -6.68 30.51 10.40
CA THR A 119 -5.60 30.40 9.42
C THR A 119 -4.87 31.74 9.24
N ALA A 120 -5.58 32.87 9.29
CA ALA A 120 -4.96 34.20 9.34
C ALA A 120 -4.02 34.35 10.55
N SER A 121 -4.45 33.91 11.75
CA SER A 121 -3.60 33.96 12.94
C SER A 121 -2.32 33.15 12.77
N VAL A 122 -2.39 31.95 12.17
CA VAL A 122 -1.21 31.12 11.89
C VAL A 122 -0.24 31.85 10.96
N VAL A 123 -0.76 32.46 9.88
CA VAL A 123 0.05 33.22 8.93
C VAL A 123 0.71 34.43 9.59
N THR A 124 -0.03 35.20 10.38
CA THR A 124 0.49 36.35 11.12
C THR A 124 1.60 35.94 12.08
N ASP A 125 1.41 34.87 12.85
CA ASP A 125 2.45 34.38 13.77
C ASP A 125 3.74 34.01 13.01
N CYS A 126 3.63 33.32 11.88
CA CYS A 126 4.78 32.95 11.05
C CYS A 126 5.52 34.19 10.51
N VAL A 127 4.79 35.17 9.97
CA VAL A 127 5.37 36.43 9.44
C VAL A 127 6.05 37.26 10.54
N GLU A 128 5.56 37.17 11.78
CA GLU A 128 6.16 37.82 12.95
C GLU A 128 7.29 37.00 13.61
N GLY A 129 7.68 35.86 13.01
CA GLY A 129 8.76 35.00 13.50
C GLY A 129 8.38 34.18 14.74
N ARG A 130 7.09 34.05 15.05
CA ARG A 130 6.56 33.23 16.15
C ARG A 130 6.11 31.86 15.65
N VAL A 131 6.18 30.86 16.53
CA VAL A 131 5.54 29.55 16.28
C VAL A 131 4.05 29.67 16.57
N PRO A 132 3.16 29.36 15.60
CA PRO A 132 1.72 29.34 15.85
C PRO A 132 1.35 28.38 16.98
N GLU A 133 0.55 28.84 17.94
CA GLU A 133 0.16 28.02 19.11
C GLU A 133 -0.55 26.72 18.70
N THR A 134 -1.34 26.77 17.62
CA THR A 134 -2.02 25.57 17.08
C THR A 134 -1.02 24.54 16.57
N LEU A 135 0.05 24.98 15.89
CA LEU A 135 1.10 24.10 15.40
C LEU A 135 1.85 23.45 16.56
N ALA A 136 2.33 24.27 17.51
CA ALA A 136 3.09 23.78 18.67
C ALA A 136 2.32 22.71 19.47
N LYS A 137 1.02 22.94 19.72
CA LYS A 137 0.16 21.96 20.42
C LYS A 137 -0.05 20.67 19.64
N LEU A 138 -0.14 20.74 18.31
CA LEU A 138 -0.30 19.54 17.48
C LEU A 138 1.00 18.74 17.43
N GLU A 139 2.15 19.41 17.33
CA GLU A 139 3.46 18.76 17.31
C GLU A 139 3.81 18.11 18.64
N GLU A 140 3.56 18.78 19.76
CA GLU A 140 3.73 18.22 21.11
C GLU A 140 2.94 16.92 21.29
N ARG A 141 1.73 16.86 20.74
CA ARG A 141 0.85 15.69 20.87
C ARG A 141 1.04 14.66 19.76
N ALA A 142 1.87 14.92 18.74
CA ALA A 142 1.93 14.10 17.54
C ALA A 142 2.28 12.66 17.94
N GLY A 143 3.43 12.46 18.60
CA GLY A 143 3.87 11.19 19.19
C GLY A 143 3.88 9.99 18.23
N PRO A 144 4.56 8.88 18.56
CA PRO A 144 4.47 7.65 17.75
C PRO A 144 3.01 7.20 17.60
N LEU A 145 2.63 6.69 16.42
CA LEU A 145 1.28 6.12 16.20
C LEU A 145 1.15 4.73 16.83
N ALA A 146 2.22 3.94 16.78
CA ALA A 146 2.30 2.60 17.33
C ALA A 146 3.50 2.47 18.29
N PRO A 147 3.43 1.61 19.31
CA PRO A 147 4.56 1.32 20.20
C PRO A 147 5.70 0.54 19.53
N GLY A 148 5.45 -0.16 18.42
CA GLY A 148 6.45 -0.98 17.69
C GLY A 148 6.52 -0.71 16.18
N GLY A 149 7.25 -1.55 15.46
CA GLY A 149 7.35 -1.56 14.00
C GLY A 149 8.36 -0.57 13.41
N GLY A 150 9.24 0.02 14.23
CA GLY A 150 10.16 1.07 13.78
C GLY A 150 11.10 0.64 12.66
N ASP A 151 11.75 -0.52 12.82
CA ASP A 151 12.68 -1.06 11.82
C ASP A 151 11.94 -1.49 10.54
N VAL A 152 10.75 -2.06 10.67
CA VAL A 152 9.89 -2.38 9.54
C VAL A 152 9.48 -1.10 8.80
N ARG A 153 9.01 -0.07 9.50
CA ARG A 153 8.61 1.21 8.91
C ARG A 153 9.76 1.89 8.18
N ALA A 154 10.97 1.79 8.70
CA ALA A 154 12.19 2.25 8.04
C ALA A 154 12.52 1.48 6.76
N ALA A 155 12.17 0.19 6.71
CA ALA A 155 12.39 -0.67 5.54
C ALA A 155 11.34 -0.47 4.44
N LEU A 156 10.15 0.07 4.75
CA LEU A 156 9.14 0.41 3.75
C LEU A 156 9.63 1.54 2.85
N ARG A 157 9.77 1.24 1.56
CA ARG A 157 10.25 2.18 0.53
C ARG A 157 9.11 2.94 -0.14
N GLY A 158 7.87 2.50 -0.02
CA GLY A 158 6.73 3.19 -0.58
C GLY A 158 5.39 2.68 -0.10
N ASP A 159 4.34 3.26 -0.67
CA ASP A 159 2.94 2.96 -0.37
C ASP A 159 2.22 2.53 -1.65
N LEU A 160 1.53 1.40 -1.60
CA LEU A 160 0.91 0.75 -2.75
C LEU A 160 -0.59 1.03 -2.86
N HIS A 161 -1.18 1.75 -1.90
CA HIS A 161 -2.61 2.03 -1.89
C HIS A 161 -2.89 3.44 -1.37
N THR A 162 -3.02 4.41 -2.29
CA THR A 162 -3.30 5.81 -1.96
C THR A 162 -4.30 6.44 -2.93
N HIS A 163 -5.09 7.37 -2.43
CA HIS A 163 -6.20 8.00 -3.16
C HIS A 163 -5.98 9.51 -3.28
N SER A 164 -6.58 10.08 -4.33
CA SER A 164 -6.55 11.53 -4.58
C SER A 164 -7.97 12.08 -4.79
N ASP A 165 -8.05 13.38 -5.03
CA ASP A 165 -9.30 14.06 -5.41
C ASP A 165 -9.86 13.64 -6.79
N TRP A 166 -9.19 12.72 -7.48
CA TRP A 166 -9.74 12.05 -8.66
C TRP A 166 -10.80 11.00 -8.31
N SER A 167 -10.79 10.43 -7.11
CA SER A 167 -11.89 9.61 -6.61
C SER A 167 -12.47 10.21 -5.33
N ASP A 168 -12.18 9.64 -4.16
CA ASP A 168 -12.70 10.04 -2.86
C ASP A 168 -11.63 10.52 -1.87
N GLY A 169 -10.39 10.70 -2.34
CA GLY A 169 -9.36 11.44 -1.63
C GLY A 169 -9.71 12.93 -1.50
N GLY A 170 -9.18 13.55 -0.45
CA GLY A 170 -9.41 14.96 -0.14
C GLY A 170 -8.30 15.90 -0.62
N SER A 171 -7.29 15.40 -1.34
CA SER A 171 -6.11 16.18 -1.74
C SER A 171 -5.70 15.90 -3.19
N PRO A 172 -5.15 16.91 -3.89
CA PRO A 172 -4.60 16.73 -5.23
C PRO A 172 -3.44 15.72 -5.25
N ILE A 173 -3.22 15.12 -6.43
CA ILE A 173 -2.12 14.17 -6.67
C ILE A 173 -0.77 14.77 -6.26
N GLU A 174 -0.50 16.03 -6.63
CA GLU A 174 0.76 16.71 -6.35
C GLU A 174 1.02 16.82 -4.84
N GLU A 175 0.00 17.14 -4.05
CA GLU A 175 0.13 17.24 -2.59
C GLU A 175 0.38 15.88 -1.94
N MET A 176 -0.27 14.82 -2.45
CA MET A 176 -0.03 13.45 -2.00
C MET A 176 1.41 13.02 -2.28
N VAL A 177 1.91 13.29 -3.50
CA VAL A 177 3.27 12.90 -3.91
C VAL A 177 4.34 13.71 -3.21
N MET A 178 4.17 15.03 -3.08
CA MET A 178 5.08 15.87 -2.30
C MET A 178 5.16 15.37 -0.86
N THR A 179 4.02 15.05 -0.24
CA THR A 179 4.02 14.53 1.14
C THR A 179 4.65 13.14 1.22
N ALA A 180 4.41 12.25 0.25
CA ALA A 180 5.05 10.95 0.18
C ALA A 180 6.59 11.07 0.13
N SER A 181 7.12 12.01 -0.66
CA SER A 181 8.55 12.33 -0.68
C SER A 181 9.03 12.83 0.68
N GLU A 182 8.28 13.75 1.29
CA GLU A 182 8.58 14.31 2.61
C GLU A 182 8.58 13.28 3.76
N VAL A 183 7.79 12.20 3.66
CA VAL A 183 7.79 11.07 4.62
C VAL A 183 8.77 9.96 4.24
N GLY A 184 9.59 10.20 3.20
CA GLY A 184 10.75 9.40 2.84
C GLY A 184 10.47 8.25 1.88
N HIS A 185 9.34 8.25 1.16
CA HIS A 185 9.08 7.24 0.14
C HIS A 185 9.94 7.45 -1.11
N GLU A 186 10.44 6.33 -1.65
CA GLU A 186 11.07 6.23 -2.96
C GLU A 186 10.00 6.12 -4.07
N TYR A 187 8.84 5.58 -3.75
CA TYR A 187 7.70 5.51 -4.66
C TYR A 187 6.35 5.58 -3.93
N VAL A 188 5.32 6.03 -4.64
CA VAL A 188 3.93 5.98 -4.19
C VAL A 188 3.04 5.58 -5.35
N VAL A 189 2.08 4.68 -5.11
CA VAL A 189 1.12 4.23 -6.11
C VAL A 189 -0.18 4.99 -5.93
N LEU A 190 -0.64 5.64 -6.99
CA LEU A 190 -1.96 6.26 -7.06
C LEU A 190 -2.99 5.21 -7.49
N THR A 191 -3.90 4.84 -6.60
CA THR A 191 -4.87 3.75 -6.78
C THR A 191 -6.31 4.24 -6.60
N ASP A 192 -6.67 5.34 -7.24
CA ASP A 192 -8.05 5.83 -7.21
C ASP A 192 -9.07 4.78 -7.68
N HIS A 193 -10.30 4.86 -7.19
CA HIS A 193 -11.31 3.81 -7.37
C HIS A 193 -11.82 3.65 -8.82
N SER A 194 -12.25 2.43 -9.16
CA SER A 194 -12.95 2.13 -10.42
C SER A 194 -14.45 2.54 -10.42
N PRO A 195 -15.12 2.59 -11.59
CA PRO A 195 -16.43 3.23 -11.79
C PRO A 195 -17.58 2.77 -10.90
N ARG A 196 -17.65 1.50 -10.54
CA ARG A 196 -18.80 0.90 -9.86
C ARG A 196 -18.92 1.36 -8.41
N LEU A 197 -17.85 1.85 -7.81
CA LEU A 197 -17.90 2.59 -6.55
C LEU A 197 -18.40 4.03 -6.79
N THR A 198 -19.67 4.16 -7.17
CA THR A 198 -20.28 5.43 -7.57
C THR A 198 -20.27 6.49 -6.47
N VAL A 199 -20.29 6.08 -5.20
CA VAL A 199 -20.15 6.98 -4.04
C VAL A 199 -18.78 7.65 -3.99
N ALA A 200 -17.75 7.02 -4.58
CA ALA A 200 -16.38 7.50 -4.60
C ALA A 200 -15.98 8.21 -5.90
N ASN A 201 -16.94 8.54 -6.77
CA ASN A 201 -16.65 9.17 -8.07
C ASN A 201 -15.59 8.38 -8.87
N GLY A 202 -15.75 7.07 -8.99
CA GLY A 202 -14.79 6.19 -9.64
C GLY A 202 -14.42 6.56 -11.09
N LEU A 203 -13.23 6.13 -11.52
CA LEU A 203 -12.63 6.51 -12.79
C LEU A 203 -13.13 5.62 -13.93
N SER A 204 -13.93 6.20 -14.83
CA SER A 204 -14.18 5.56 -16.14
C SER A 204 -12.88 5.37 -16.93
N VAL A 205 -12.90 4.47 -17.93
CA VAL A 205 -11.76 4.27 -18.85
C VAL A 205 -11.21 5.60 -19.39
N ALA A 206 -12.09 6.53 -19.75
CA ALA A 206 -11.69 7.85 -20.26
C ALA A 206 -11.09 8.76 -19.17
N ARG A 207 -11.48 8.60 -17.91
CA ARG A 207 -10.86 9.33 -16.79
C ARG A 207 -9.53 8.72 -16.40
N LEU A 208 -9.43 7.39 -16.34
CA LEU A 208 -8.19 6.68 -16.04
C LEU A 208 -7.12 6.96 -17.10
N ARG A 209 -7.48 6.98 -18.39
CA ARG A 209 -6.56 7.37 -19.48
C ARG A 209 -6.05 8.81 -19.31
N ARG A 210 -6.90 9.76 -18.89
CA ARG A 210 -6.48 11.14 -18.60
C ARG A 210 -5.60 11.23 -17.35
N GLN A 211 -5.89 10.44 -16.32
CA GLN A 211 -5.07 10.39 -15.12
C GLN A 211 -3.65 9.89 -15.44
N LYS A 212 -3.51 8.95 -16.38
CA LYS A 212 -2.21 8.49 -16.86
C LYS A 212 -1.36 9.62 -17.45
N GLU A 213 -1.97 10.53 -18.20
CA GLU A 213 -1.28 11.72 -18.74
C GLU A 213 -0.83 12.66 -17.61
N VAL A 214 -1.66 12.83 -16.58
CA VAL A 214 -1.30 13.63 -15.38
C VAL A 214 -0.15 12.99 -14.61
N VAL A 215 -0.19 11.67 -14.40
CA VAL A 215 0.91 10.93 -13.75
C VAL A 215 2.21 11.07 -14.54
N ALA A 216 2.16 11.03 -15.87
CA ALA A 216 3.33 11.23 -16.72
C ALA A 216 3.90 12.66 -16.55
N ALA A 217 3.04 13.69 -16.55
CA ALA A 217 3.45 15.08 -16.37
C ALA A 217 4.03 15.35 -14.97
N VAL A 218 3.44 14.77 -13.92
CA VAL A 218 3.98 14.85 -12.55
C VAL A 218 5.37 14.23 -12.48
N ASN A 219 5.53 13.04 -13.05
CA ASN A 219 6.84 12.38 -13.09
C ASN A 219 7.89 13.16 -13.91
N GLU A 220 7.50 13.78 -15.03
CA GLU A 220 8.39 14.66 -15.80
C GLU A 220 8.88 15.83 -14.95
N HIS A 221 8.00 16.42 -14.12
CA HIS A 221 8.36 17.52 -13.22
C HIS A 221 9.26 17.07 -12.05
N LEU A 222 9.06 15.86 -11.53
CA LEU A 222 9.85 15.31 -10.43
C LEU A 222 11.28 14.94 -10.85
N GLY A 223 11.50 14.64 -12.13
CA GLY A 223 12.81 14.23 -12.64
C GLY A 223 13.15 12.77 -12.34
N ASP A 224 14.43 12.41 -12.40
CA ASP A 224 14.89 11.04 -12.20
C ASP A 224 14.86 10.64 -10.71
N ALA A 225 14.25 9.49 -10.41
CA ALA A 225 14.17 8.94 -9.06
C ALA A 225 15.54 8.45 -8.54
N THR A 226 16.54 8.26 -9.40
CA THR A 226 17.87 7.77 -9.03
C THR A 226 18.66 8.73 -8.13
N ASP A 227 18.32 10.02 -8.10
CA ASP A 227 19.01 11.05 -7.29
C ASP A 227 18.31 11.30 -5.93
N GLY A 228 17.57 10.29 -5.42
CA GLY A 228 16.81 10.41 -4.17
C GLY A 228 15.45 11.08 -4.33
N GLY A 229 14.96 11.19 -5.56
CA GLY A 229 13.60 11.63 -5.89
C GLY A 229 12.55 10.54 -5.70
N ILE A 230 11.28 10.94 -5.62
CA ILE A 230 10.15 10.02 -5.54
C ILE A 230 9.61 9.67 -6.94
N ARG A 231 9.19 8.42 -7.15
CA ARG A 231 8.44 7.99 -8.33
C ARG A 231 6.94 7.90 -8.03
N LEU A 232 6.11 8.56 -8.86
CA LEU A 232 4.66 8.31 -8.86
C LEU A 232 4.34 7.15 -9.81
N LEU A 233 3.76 6.08 -9.28
CA LEU A 233 3.28 4.94 -10.05
C LEU A 233 1.78 5.06 -10.32
N HIS A 234 1.36 4.69 -11.52
CA HIS A 234 -0.05 4.72 -11.91
C HIS A 234 -0.69 3.36 -11.66
N GLY A 235 -1.59 3.30 -10.68
CA GLY A 235 -2.37 2.11 -10.38
C GLY A 235 -3.86 2.36 -10.38
N ILE A 236 -4.60 1.39 -9.84
CA ILE A 236 -6.04 1.50 -9.58
C ILE A 236 -6.41 0.59 -8.41
N GLU A 237 -7.36 1.02 -7.58
CA GLU A 237 -8.13 0.10 -6.77
C GLU A 237 -9.40 -0.30 -7.56
N VAL A 238 -9.36 -1.49 -8.15
CA VAL A 238 -10.43 -2.00 -9.00
C VAL A 238 -11.42 -2.84 -8.20
N ASP A 239 -12.71 -2.55 -8.38
CA ASP A 239 -13.79 -3.34 -7.82
C ASP A 239 -13.76 -4.77 -8.37
N ILE A 240 -13.79 -5.74 -7.47
CA ILE A 240 -14.11 -7.14 -7.79
C ILE A 240 -15.62 -7.24 -7.96
N LEU A 241 -16.10 -7.60 -9.14
CA LEU A 241 -17.53 -7.77 -9.44
C LEU A 241 -18.10 -9.05 -8.83
N ASP A 242 -19.43 -9.20 -8.85
CA ASP A 242 -20.11 -10.29 -8.15
C ASP A 242 -19.71 -11.70 -8.65
N ASP A 243 -19.26 -11.80 -9.90
CA ASP A 243 -18.78 -13.01 -10.56
C ASP A 243 -17.25 -13.18 -10.48
N GLY A 244 -16.54 -12.20 -9.90
CA GLY A 244 -15.08 -12.19 -9.78
C GLY A 244 -14.35 -11.49 -10.92
N ALA A 245 -15.05 -10.98 -11.94
CA ALA A 245 -14.44 -10.09 -12.93
C ALA A 245 -14.00 -8.77 -12.29
N LEU A 246 -13.11 -8.02 -12.96
CA LEU A 246 -12.63 -6.73 -12.50
C LEU A 246 -13.39 -5.59 -13.20
N ASP A 247 -13.66 -4.49 -12.48
CA ASP A 247 -14.41 -3.33 -12.96
C ASP A 247 -13.60 -2.38 -13.88
N GLN A 248 -12.77 -2.94 -14.75
CA GLN A 248 -12.07 -2.25 -15.83
C GLN A 248 -11.85 -3.18 -17.03
N THR A 249 -11.50 -2.60 -18.18
CA THR A 249 -11.11 -3.37 -19.36
C THR A 249 -9.68 -3.89 -19.19
N ASP A 250 -9.42 -5.12 -19.64
CA ASP A 250 -8.09 -5.75 -19.62
C ASP A 250 -7.00 -4.86 -20.22
N GLU A 251 -7.30 -4.19 -21.35
CA GLU A 251 -6.36 -3.24 -22.00
C GLU A 251 -5.92 -2.11 -21.06
N MET A 252 -6.84 -1.60 -20.23
CA MET A 252 -6.50 -0.54 -19.28
C MET A 252 -5.70 -1.09 -18.11
N LEU A 253 -6.08 -2.26 -17.57
CA LEU A 253 -5.39 -2.89 -16.45
C LEU A 253 -3.94 -3.25 -16.82
N ALA A 254 -3.71 -3.83 -17.99
CA ALA A 254 -2.37 -4.16 -18.51
C ALA A 254 -1.46 -2.93 -18.73
N GLY A 255 -2.04 -1.73 -18.75
CA GLY A 255 -1.32 -0.47 -18.90
C GLY A 255 -0.94 0.21 -17.58
N LEU A 256 -1.29 -0.36 -16.43
CA LEU A 256 -1.00 0.17 -15.09
C LEU A 256 0.28 -0.45 -14.52
N ASP A 257 0.88 0.26 -13.57
CA ASP A 257 2.07 -0.22 -12.84
C ASP A 257 1.69 -1.20 -11.72
N VAL A 258 0.55 -0.98 -11.04
CA VAL A 258 0.03 -1.83 -9.94
C VAL A 258 -1.50 -1.85 -9.95
N VAL A 259 -2.11 -3.03 -9.81
CA VAL A 259 -3.55 -3.21 -9.64
C VAL A 259 -3.87 -3.80 -8.27
N VAL A 260 -4.66 -3.07 -7.50
CA VAL A 260 -5.24 -3.53 -6.23
C VAL A 260 -6.67 -3.96 -6.48
N ALA A 261 -7.02 -5.21 -6.24
CA ALA A 261 -8.37 -5.74 -6.42
C ALA A 261 -9.08 -5.88 -5.07
N SER A 262 -10.23 -5.22 -4.92
CA SER A 262 -10.95 -5.14 -3.63
C SER A 262 -12.44 -5.46 -3.76
N VAL A 263 -13.02 -6.06 -2.72
CA VAL A 263 -14.48 -6.27 -2.64
C VAL A 263 -15.13 -5.10 -1.92
N HIS A 264 -15.91 -4.29 -2.64
CA HIS A 264 -16.65 -3.16 -2.04
C HIS A 264 -18.16 -3.35 -1.94
N SER A 265 -18.69 -4.38 -2.59
CA SER A 265 -20.12 -4.61 -2.73
C SER A 265 -20.50 -6.03 -2.36
N LYS A 266 -21.76 -6.23 -1.96
CA LYS A 266 -22.28 -7.54 -1.50
C LYS A 266 -21.36 -8.20 -0.45
N LEU A 267 -20.89 -7.43 0.53
CA LEU A 267 -20.03 -7.91 1.61
C LEU A 267 -20.67 -9.00 2.50
N LYS A 268 -21.99 -9.20 2.40
CA LYS A 268 -22.74 -10.28 3.05
C LYS A 268 -23.10 -11.43 2.08
N MET A 269 -22.35 -11.57 0.99
CA MET A 269 -22.51 -12.67 0.03
C MET A 269 -22.31 -14.03 0.74
N GLU A 270 -22.97 -15.07 0.22
CA GLU A 270 -22.80 -16.44 0.73
C GLU A 270 -21.31 -16.86 0.67
N PRO A 271 -20.76 -17.49 1.72
CA PRO A 271 -19.32 -17.69 1.85
C PRO A 271 -18.65 -18.40 0.67
N ARG A 272 -19.25 -19.47 0.13
CA ARG A 272 -18.66 -20.19 -1.01
C ARG A 272 -18.68 -19.35 -2.28
N ALA A 273 -19.72 -18.54 -2.48
CA ALA A 273 -19.76 -17.58 -3.58
C ALA A 273 -18.71 -16.47 -3.42
N MET A 274 -18.51 -15.95 -2.20
CA MET A 274 -17.46 -14.97 -1.93
C MET A 274 -16.06 -15.55 -2.19
N THR A 275 -15.79 -16.80 -1.77
CA THR A 275 -14.54 -17.49 -2.09
C THR A 275 -14.30 -17.54 -3.60
N ARG A 276 -15.28 -18.00 -4.39
CA ARG A 276 -15.13 -18.10 -5.85
C ARG A 276 -14.88 -16.74 -6.49
N ARG A 277 -15.59 -15.71 -6.02
CA ARG A 277 -15.44 -14.32 -6.47
C ARG A 277 -14.02 -13.80 -6.23
N MET A 278 -13.50 -13.98 -5.03
CA MET A 278 -12.15 -13.52 -4.66
C MET A 278 -11.06 -14.30 -5.41
N VAL A 279 -11.18 -15.64 -5.48
CA VAL A 279 -10.22 -16.48 -6.21
C VAL A 279 -10.18 -16.13 -7.70
N ALA A 280 -11.33 -15.86 -8.33
CA ALA A 280 -11.37 -15.45 -9.73
C ALA A 280 -10.65 -14.11 -9.97
N ALA A 281 -10.81 -13.14 -9.06
CA ALA A 281 -10.10 -11.87 -9.13
C ALA A 281 -8.58 -12.02 -8.89
N VAL A 282 -8.17 -12.87 -7.94
CA VAL A 282 -6.77 -13.18 -7.68
C VAL A 282 -6.10 -13.82 -8.90
N ARG A 283 -6.80 -14.68 -9.63
CA ARG A 283 -6.29 -15.33 -10.85
C ARG A 283 -6.34 -14.46 -12.10
N HIS A 284 -6.79 -13.22 -12.00
CA HIS A 284 -6.73 -12.30 -13.12
C HIS A 284 -5.26 -11.90 -13.38
N PRO A 285 -4.76 -11.94 -14.64
CA PRO A 285 -3.33 -11.75 -14.94
C PRO A 285 -2.74 -10.43 -14.45
N GLU A 286 -3.58 -9.39 -14.40
CA GLU A 286 -3.16 -8.05 -14.00
C GLU A 286 -3.29 -7.78 -12.50
N THR A 287 -3.86 -8.68 -11.69
CA THR A 287 -4.01 -8.44 -10.24
C THR A 287 -2.64 -8.56 -9.56
N ASN A 288 -2.25 -7.55 -8.78
CA ASN A 288 -0.99 -7.60 -8.01
C ASN A 288 -1.25 -7.70 -6.50
N VAL A 289 -2.30 -7.05 -6.02
CA VAL A 289 -2.64 -7.01 -4.58
C VAL A 289 -4.11 -7.35 -4.39
N LEU A 290 -4.41 -8.25 -3.46
CA LEU A 290 -5.76 -8.42 -2.91
C LEU A 290 -5.93 -7.41 -1.78
N GLY A 291 -6.66 -6.32 -2.05
CA GLY A 291 -6.93 -5.26 -1.08
C GLY A 291 -7.87 -5.70 0.05
N HIS A 292 -7.87 -4.97 1.17
CA HIS A 292 -8.60 -5.17 2.44
C HIS A 292 -9.68 -6.26 2.39
N CYS A 293 -9.23 -7.51 2.50
CA CYS A 293 -9.94 -8.66 1.92
C CYS A 293 -11.21 -9.07 2.66
N THR A 294 -11.40 -8.61 3.90
CA THR A 294 -12.66 -8.86 4.64
C THR A 294 -13.65 -7.71 4.48
N GLY A 295 -13.18 -6.55 4.03
CA GLY A 295 -13.96 -5.33 3.94
C GLY A 295 -14.50 -4.88 5.29
N ARG A 296 -13.88 -5.22 6.43
CA ARG A 296 -14.38 -4.80 7.76
C ARG A 296 -14.24 -3.30 8.02
N LEU A 297 -15.06 -2.79 8.94
CA LEU A 297 -14.84 -1.50 9.61
C LEU A 297 -14.99 -1.70 11.12
N ILE A 298 -13.95 -1.40 11.88
CA ILE A 298 -13.93 -1.63 13.32
C ILE A 298 -14.20 -0.35 14.12
N MET A 299 -14.03 0.83 13.51
CA MET A 299 -14.28 2.14 14.12
C MET A 299 -14.51 3.22 13.06
N GLY A 300 -14.82 4.45 13.50
CA GLY A 300 -14.90 5.65 12.65
C GLY A 300 -16.31 6.20 12.45
N GLY A 301 -16.40 7.38 11.83
CA GLY A 301 -17.68 8.09 11.63
C GLY A 301 -18.68 7.39 10.71
N ARG A 302 -18.21 6.41 9.91
CA ARG A 302 -19.06 5.55 9.04
C ARG A 302 -19.72 4.39 9.80
N GLY A 303 -19.47 4.26 11.10
CA GLY A 303 -19.93 3.13 11.92
C GLY A 303 -19.05 1.90 11.76
N THR A 304 -19.54 0.76 12.25
CA THR A 304 -18.83 -0.53 12.18
C THR A 304 -19.47 -1.46 11.16
N ARG A 305 -18.65 -2.35 10.60
CA ARG A 305 -19.05 -3.35 9.60
C ARG A 305 -18.31 -4.66 9.87
N PRO A 306 -19.01 -5.80 10.02
CA PRO A 306 -18.36 -7.09 10.23
C PRO A 306 -17.59 -7.53 8.98
N GLN A 307 -16.72 -8.51 9.17
CA GLN A 307 -15.97 -9.18 8.11
C GLN A 307 -16.90 -9.90 7.12
N SER A 308 -16.58 -9.85 5.83
CA SER A 308 -17.07 -10.83 4.86
C SER A 308 -16.59 -12.23 5.22
N GLN A 309 -17.42 -13.23 4.94
CA GLN A 309 -17.10 -14.63 5.18
C GLN A 309 -16.66 -15.27 3.87
N PHE A 310 -15.52 -15.95 3.88
CA PHE A 310 -14.97 -16.70 2.76
C PHE A 310 -14.02 -17.79 3.32
N ASP A 311 -13.63 -18.71 2.44
CA ASP A 311 -12.60 -19.70 2.72
C ASP A 311 -11.22 -19.06 2.57
N ALA A 312 -10.65 -18.64 3.69
CA ALA A 312 -9.35 -17.96 3.71
C ALA A 312 -8.21 -18.85 3.21
N ASP A 313 -8.26 -20.14 3.48
CA ASP A 313 -7.20 -21.07 3.08
C ASP A 313 -7.18 -21.20 1.55
N ALA A 314 -8.37 -21.30 0.92
CA ALA A 314 -8.50 -21.33 -0.53
C ALA A 314 -8.08 -20.00 -1.21
N VAL A 315 -8.44 -18.85 -0.62
CA VAL A 315 -8.08 -17.53 -1.17
C VAL A 315 -6.58 -17.28 -1.05
N PHE A 316 -5.98 -17.54 0.10
CA PHE A 316 -4.54 -17.30 0.30
C PHE A 316 -3.66 -18.31 -0.43
N ALA A 317 -4.12 -19.56 -0.61
CA ALA A 317 -3.44 -20.49 -1.51
C ALA A 317 -3.40 -19.93 -2.95
N ALA A 318 -4.50 -19.36 -3.45
CA ALA A 318 -4.51 -18.72 -4.76
C ALA A 318 -3.58 -17.49 -4.82
N CYS A 319 -3.54 -16.66 -3.76
CA CYS A 319 -2.62 -15.52 -3.69
C CYS A 319 -1.15 -15.99 -3.79
N ALA A 320 -0.79 -17.04 -3.06
CA ALA A 320 0.56 -17.59 -3.09
C ALA A 320 0.92 -18.21 -4.45
N GLU A 321 -0.02 -18.94 -5.08
CA GLU A 321 0.15 -19.54 -6.41
C GLU A 321 0.39 -18.48 -7.51
N GLU A 322 -0.39 -17.41 -7.50
CA GLU A 322 -0.35 -16.34 -8.53
C GLU A 322 0.64 -15.21 -8.18
N ALA A 323 1.37 -15.34 -7.07
CA ALA A 323 2.23 -14.29 -6.52
C ALA A 323 1.52 -12.94 -6.28
N VAL A 324 0.22 -12.98 -6.01
CA VAL A 324 -0.59 -11.81 -5.60
C VAL A 324 -0.36 -11.55 -4.12
N ALA A 325 0.04 -10.32 -3.78
CA ALA A 325 0.25 -9.93 -2.40
C ALA A 325 -1.08 -9.77 -1.65
N VAL A 326 -1.11 -10.15 -0.38
CA VAL A 326 -2.22 -9.85 0.53
C VAL A 326 -1.94 -8.50 1.17
N GLU A 327 -2.87 -7.56 1.03
CA GLU A 327 -2.78 -6.26 1.70
C GLU A 327 -2.81 -6.41 3.24
N ILE A 328 -1.97 -5.64 3.93
CA ILE A 328 -2.06 -5.32 5.36
C ILE A 328 -2.43 -3.84 5.43
N ASN A 329 -3.73 -3.58 5.37
CA ASN A 329 -4.27 -2.23 5.35
C ASN A 329 -4.06 -1.59 6.72
N SER A 330 -3.27 -0.52 6.75
CA SER A 330 -2.86 0.14 8.00
C SER A 330 -3.87 1.18 8.50
N ARG A 331 -4.95 1.42 7.77
CA ARG A 331 -5.97 2.41 8.13
C ARG A 331 -6.65 2.03 9.45
N PRO A 332 -6.68 2.91 10.48
CA PRO A 332 -7.22 2.59 11.81
C PRO A 332 -8.65 2.05 11.80
N GLU A 333 -9.49 2.57 10.90
CA GLU A 333 -10.89 2.14 10.75
C GLU A 333 -11.03 0.73 10.19
N ARG A 334 -10.02 0.21 9.47
CA ARG A 334 -10.03 -1.10 8.82
C ARG A 334 -9.19 -2.11 9.59
N ARG A 335 -7.89 -1.85 9.72
CA ARG A 335 -6.85 -2.78 10.17
C ARG A 335 -7.00 -4.16 9.52
N ASP A 336 -7.17 -4.22 8.20
CA ASP A 336 -7.67 -5.42 7.51
C ASP A 336 -6.57 -6.09 6.67
N PRO A 337 -6.45 -7.42 6.64
CA PRO A 337 -7.16 -8.45 7.41
C PRO A 337 -6.83 -8.42 8.91
N PRO A 338 -7.63 -9.02 9.80
CA PRO A 338 -7.23 -9.34 11.18
C PRO A 338 -5.97 -10.22 11.27
N ASP A 339 -5.27 -10.18 12.42
CA ASP A 339 -3.99 -10.86 12.63
C ASP A 339 -4.06 -12.38 12.38
N GLU A 340 -5.19 -13.02 12.73
CA GLU A 340 -5.42 -14.45 12.49
C GLU A 340 -5.41 -14.81 10.99
N LEU A 341 -5.89 -13.89 10.14
CA LEU A 341 -5.90 -14.07 8.69
C LEU A 341 -4.53 -13.72 8.08
N ILE A 342 -3.81 -12.76 8.65
CA ILE A 342 -2.41 -12.49 8.25
C ILE A 342 -1.54 -13.72 8.55
N ALA A 343 -1.68 -14.34 9.72
CA ALA A 343 -0.96 -15.56 10.08
C ALA A 343 -1.26 -16.70 9.09
N LYS A 344 -2.53 -16.89 8.71
CA LYS A 344 -2.91 -17.86 7.66
C LYS A 344 -2.30 -17.55 6.30
N ALA A 345 -2.27 -16.29 5.90
CA ALA A 345 -1.63 -15.88 4.65
C ALA A 345 -0.11 -16.15 4.69
N LEU A 346 0.53 -15.93 5.83
CA LEU A 346 1.95 -16.23 6.03
C LEU A 346 2.23 -17.73 5.92
N ASP A 347 1.41 -18.56 6.58
CA ASP A 347 1.50 -20.03 6.53
C ASP A 347 1.28 -20.57 5.11
N ALA A 348 0.39 -19.94 4.33
CA ALA A 348 0.17 -20.27 2.92
C ALA A 348 1.33 -19.85 2.00
N GLY A 349 2.27 -19.05 2.49
CA GLY A 349 3.42 -18.57 1.73
C GLY A 349 3.13 -17.34 0.88
N CYS A 350 2.14 -16.53 1.23
CA CYS A 350 1.82 -15.29 0.53
C CYS A 350 2.96 -14.26 0.60
N LEU A 351 2.92 -13.33 -0.36
CA LEU A 351 3.54 -12.02 -0.26
C LEU A 351 2.58 -11.04 0.42
N PHE A 352 3.09 -9.93 0.93
CA PHE A 352 2.32 -8.89 1.61
C PHE A 352 2.59 -7.49 1.04
N SER A 353 1.57 -6.66 1.00
CA SER A 353 1.68 -5.21 0.77
C SER A 353 1.26 -4.50 2.05
N VAL A 354 2.09 -3.63 2.60
CA VAL A 354 1.71 -2.78 3.74
C VAL A 354 1.38 -1.39 3.22
N ASP A 355 0.14 -0.96 3.29
CA ASP A 355 -0.30 0.33 2.76
C ASP A 355 -1.10 1.14 3.77
N SER A 356 -1.26 2.43 3.48
CA SER A 356 -1.99 3.34 4.36
C SER A 356 -3.49 3.45 4.03
N ASP A 357 -3.90 3.12 2.80
CA ASP A 357 -5.21 3.48 2.24
C ASP A 357 -5.47 5.00 2.45
N ALA A 358 -4.44 5.81 2.22
CA ALA A 358 -4.46 7.24 2.50
C ALA A 358 -5.36 7.97 1.51
N HIS A 359 -6.34 8.69 2.06
CA HIS A 359 -7.21 9.63 1.35
C HIS A 359 -6.84 11.09 1.64
N ALA A 360 -5.80 11.31 2.46
CA ALA A 360 -5.26 12.62 2.76
C ALA A 360 -3.78 12.49 3.16
N PRO A 361 -2.96 13.54 2.97
CA PRO A 361 -1.51 13.43 3.14
C PRO A 361 -1.05 12.97 4.53
N GLY A 362 -1.69 13.43 5.61
CA GLY A 362 -1.37 13.00 6.98
C GLY A 362 -1.65 11.53 7.27
N GLN A 363 -2.43 10.85 6.41
CA GLN A 363 -2.75 9.43 6.55
C GLN A 363 -1.61 8.53 6.05
N LEU A 364 -0.64 9.06 5.30
CA LEU A 364 0.56 8.31 4.89
C LEU A 364 1.37 7.79 6.09
N ASP A 365 1.26 8.44 7.25
CA ASP A 365 1.88 7.95 8.49
C ASP A 365 1.27 6.64 9.00
N PHE A 366 0.07 6.27 8.55
CA PHE A 366 -0.62 5.06 9.00
C PHE A 366 0.15 3.78 8.70
N LEU A 367 1.08 3.77 7.74
CA LEU A 367 2.02 2.66 7.53
C LEU A 367 2.69 2.17 8.82
N THR A 368 2.84 3.05 9.81
CA THR A 368 3.34 2.70 11.15
C THR A 368 2.50 1.59 11.83
N TYR A 369 1.17 1.59 11.66
CA TYR A 369 0.30 0.54 12.22
C TYR A 369 0.46 -0.81 11.51
N GLY A 370 0.64 -0.81 10.19
CA GLY A 370 0.92 -2.05 9.46
C GLY A 370 2.31 -2.59 9.76
N ALA A 371 3.30 -1.70 9.89
CA ALA A 371 4.67 -2.05 10.26
C ALA A 371 4.77 -2.70 11.64
N GLU A 372 4.00 -2.21 12.63
CA GLU A 372 3.87 -2.86 13.94
C GLU A 372 3.36 -4.30 13.79
N ARG A 373 2.32 -4.53 13.00
CA ARG A 373 1.74 -5.86 12.82
C ARG A 373 2.68 -6.82 12.09
N VAL A 374 3.45 -6.34 11.13
CA VAL A 374 4.52 -7.10 10.47
C VAL A 374 5.56 -7.57 11.48
N GLU A 375 5.99 -6.69 12.39
CA GLU A 375 6.94 -7.02 13.45
C GLU A 375 6.34 -8.03 14.44
N GLU A 376 5.15 -7.77 14.97
CA GLU A 376 4.49 -8.63 15.97
C GLU A 376 4.22 -10.05 15.45
N LEU A 377 3.89 -10.19 14.17
CA LEU A 377 3.61 -11.48 13.53
C LEU A 377 4.87 -12.13 12.94
N GLY A 378 6.04 -11.47 13.02
CA GLY A 378 7.31 -12.00 12.54
C GLY A 378 7.33 -12.24 11.03
N ILE A 379 6.66 -11.38 10.25
CA ILE A 379 6.63 -11.51 8.79
C ILE A 379 8.01 -11.13 8.23
N PRO A 380 8.67 -12.01 7.47
CA PRO A 380 9.97 -11.69 6.86
C PRO A 380 9.86 -10.50 5.90
N LEU A 381 10.76 -9.52 6.02
CA LEU A 381 10.75 -8.31 5.17
C LEU A 381 10.85 -8.64 3.67
N ASP A 382 11.54 -9.71 3.29
CA ASP A 382 11.63 -10.14 1.89
C ASP A 382 10.30 -10.58 1.29
N ARG A 383 9.28 -10.87 2.13
CA ARG A 383 7.89 -11.13 1.73
C ARG A 383 7.01 -9.88 1.69
N VAL A 384 7.48 -8.73 2.19
CA VAL A 384 6.75 -7.46 2.14
C VAL A 384 7.21 -6.69 0.89
N VAL A 385 6.36 -6.67 -0.14
CA VAL A 385 6.75 -6.23 -1.50
C VAL A 385 7.19 -4.77 -1.55
N ASN A 386 6.60 -3.92 -0.71
CA ASN A 386 6.92 -2.50 -0.66
C ASN A 386 8.12 -2.16 0.24
N THR A 387 8.90 -3.17 0.65
CA THR A 387 10.29 -3.00 1.12
C THR A 387 11.31 -3.13 -0.02
N TRP A 388 10.86 -3.57 -1.20
CA TRP A 388 11.76 -3.85 -2.33
C TRP A 388 12.13 -2.57 -3.08
N PRO A 389 13.35 -2.53 -3.65
CA PRO A 389 13.71 -1.51 -4.64
C PRO A 389 12.70 -1.45 -5.79
N LEU A 390 12.53 -0.25 -6.37
CA LEU A 390 11.51 0.03 -7.38
C LEU A 390 11.56 -0.90 -8.60
N ASP A 391 12.77 -1.22 -9.09
CA ASP A 391 12.98 -2.12 -10.23
C ASP A 391 12.47 -3.53 -9.94
N ARG A 392 12.75 -4.06 -8.74
CA ARG A 392 12.23 -5.35 -8.29
C ARG A 392 10.71 -5.32 -8.12
N LEU A 393 10.17 -4.23 -7.56
CA LEU A 393 8.72 -4.07 -7.41
C LEU A 393 8.02 -4.09 -8.77
N LEU A 394 8.49 -3.30 -9.74
CA LEU A 394 7.90 -3.24 -11.08
C LEU A 394 8.08 -4.54 -11.86
N ALA A 395 9.21 -5.24 -11.68
CA ALA A 395 9.41 -6.56 -12.29
C ALA A 395 8.43 -7.61 -11.73
N TRP A 396 8.11 -7.54 -10.44
CA TRP A 396 7.08 -8.38 -9.83
C TRP A 396 5.69 -8.01 -10.33
N ALA A 397 5.33 -6.72 -10.30
CA ALA A 397 4.00 -6.25 -10.67
C ALA A 397 3.69 -6.43 -12.17
N GLY A 398 4.70 -6.29 -13.03
CA GLY A 398 4.57 -6.50 -14.48
C GLY A 398 4.53 -7.97 -14.93
N GLY A 399 4.65 -8.93 -14.00
CA GLY A 399 4.70 -10.37 -14.27
C GLY A 399 6.03 -10.85 -14.85
N ALA A 400 6.40 -12.09 -14.55
CA ALA A 400 7.67 -12.74 -14.97
C ALA A 400 7.77 -13.04 -16.49
N SER A 401 6.95 -12.44 -17.36
CA SER A 401 7.05 -12.52 -18.82
C SER A 401 6.28 -11.39 -19.49
N ARG A 402 7.00 -10.38 -19.95
CA ARG A 402 6.68 -9.69 -21.21
C ARG A 402 7.54 -10.26 -22.32
#